data_AF-A0A7S3UKM6-F1
#
_entry.id   AF-A0A7S3UKM6-F1
#
_cell.length_a   1.000
_cell.length_b   1.000
_cell.length_c   1.000
_cell.angle_alpha   90.00
_cell.angle_beta   90.00
_cell.angle_gamma   90.00
#
_symmetry.space_group_name_H-M   'P 1'
#
loop_
_entity.id
_entity.type
_entity.pdbx_description
1 polymer ?
#
loop_
_entity_poly.entity_id
_entity_poly.type
_entity_poly.pdbx_seq_one_letter_code
_entity_poly.pdbx_strand_id
1 'polypeptide(L)'
;SGPIGVGGQIREESRSPSPTRLIGNLSQNGDYFIYNPDLLMLAMFSALTGAGAWLIIATIMSFPVSTTHSIIGGLIGVGMSVSYEAVDWMSVLMIIVSWVTSPLLAAIVGGSWFLLVRTFILRKGDKAAKYSFRFFPILLLIVFISVCLFIIFKNSQEEIKAFATNQ
;
A
#
# COMPACT_ATOMS: atom_id res chain seq x y z
N SER A 1 -17.05 5.21 35.86
CA SER A 1 -17.42 5.35 34.44
C SER A 1 -16.22 5.92 33.70
N GLY A 2 -15.26 5.06 33.34
CA GLY A 2 -14.07 5.48 32.59
C GLY A 2 -14.38 5.72 31.11
N PRO A 3 -13.69 6.65 30.43
CA PRO A 3 -13.94 6.92 29.03
C PRO A 3 -13.60 5.69 28.18
N ILE A 4 -14.60 5.25 27.45
CA ILE A 4 -14.65 4.01 26.69
C ILE A 4 -13.82 4.18 25.42
N GLY A 5 -12.82 3.33 25.22
CA GLY A 5 -12.42 2.79 23.91
C GLY A 5 -11.65 3.68 22.92
N VAL A 6 -11.64 5.01 23.02
CA VAL A 6 -11.03 5.86 21.98
C VAL A 6 -9.49 5.82 21.99
N GLY A 7 -8.87 5.77 23.18
CA GLY A 7 -7.41 5.72 23.30
C GLY A 7 -6.78 4.41 22.80
N GLY A 8 -7.53 3.30 22.83
CA GLY A 8 -7.09 2.00 22.30
C GLY A 8 -7.06 1.97 20.77
N GLN A 9 -8.08 2.55 20.13
CA GLN A 9 -8.20 2.62 18.68
C GLN A 9 -7.09 3.45 18.02
N ILE A 10 -6.69 4.58 18.63
CA ILE A 10 -5.58 5.41 18.15
C ILE A 10 -4.23 4.67 18.29
N ARG A 11 -4.08 3.87 19.34
CA ARG A 11 -2.87 3.08 19.59
C ARG A 11 -2.73 1.90 18.62
N GLU A 12 -3.83 1.33 18.15
CA GLU A 12 -3.85 0.29 17.11
C GLU A 12 -3.61 0.87 15.70
N GLU A 13 -4.23 2.01 15.36
CA GLU A 13 -4.01 2.74 14.10
C GLU A 13 -2.53 3.09 13.92
N SER A 14 -1.87 3.56 15.00
CA SER A 14 -0.43 3.90 15.00
C SER A 14 0.51 2.71 14.76
N ARG A 15 0.05 1.47 14.97
CA ARG A 15 0.83 0.25 14.67
C ARG A 15 0.68 -0.19 13.22
N SER A 16 -0.44 0.13 12.56
CA SER A 16 -0.67 -0.27 11.17
C SER A 16 0.23 0.51 10.21
N PRO A 17 0.75 -0.07 9.11
CA PRO A 17 1.47 0.69 8.09
C PRO A 17 0.48 1.52 7.24
N SER A 18 -0.18 2.49 7.86
CA SER A 18 -1.08 3.42 7.18
C SER A 18 -0.31 4.65 6.69
N PRO A 19 -0.70 5.27 5.56
CA PRO A 19 -0.08 6.50 5.05
C PRO A 19 -0.03 7.61 6.11
N THR A 20 -0.97 7.59 7.06
CA THR A 20 -1.05 8.47 8.22
C THR A 20 0.19 8.40 9.12
N ARG A 21 0.97 7.30 9.10
CA ARG A 21 2.23 7.20 9.86
C ARG A 21 3.34 8.14 9.39
N LEU A 22 3.24 8.70 8.19
CA LEU A 22 4.19 9.70 7.69
C LEU A 22 4.20 10.98 8.52
N ILE A 23 3.03 11.35 9.03
CA ILE A 23 2.86 12.39 10.04
C ILE A 23 2.81 11.80 11.45
N GLY A 24 3.07 10.50 11.60
CA GLY A 24 3.06 9.78 12.87
C GLY A 24 4.22 10.18 13.79
N ASN A 25 5.30 10.80 13.30
CA ASN A 25 6.31 11.40 14.18
C ASN A 25 5.82 12.68 14.86
N LEU A 26 4.90 13.43 14.22
CA LEU A 26 4.09 14.44 14.90
C LEU A 26 3.16 13.82 15.95
N SER A 27 2.94 12.50 15.91
CA SER A 27 2.20 11.71 16.90
C SER A 27 3.11 11.03 17.95
N GLN A 28 4.38 10.70 17.64
CA GLN A 28 5.33 10.09 18.58
C GLN A 28 6.00 11.10 19.54
N ASN A 29 6.26 12.32 19.09
CA ASN A 29 6.42 13.50 19.98
C ASN A 29 5.05 14.14 20.29
N GLY A 30 3.97 13.41 20.06
CA GLY A 30 2.67 13.94 19.66
C GLY A 30 1.67 14.16 20.76
N ASP A 31 2.05 14.99 21.71
CA ASP A 31 1.03 15.72 22.47
C ASP A 31 0.35 16.79 21.58
N TYR A 32 0.98 17.23 20.49
CA TYR A 32 0.46 18.34 19.66
C TYR A 32 -0.92 18.08 19.05
N PHE A 33 -1.12 16.94 18.36
CA PHE A 33 -2.41 16.61 17.73
C PHE A 33 -3.36 15.85 18.65
N ILE A 34 -2.84 15.18 19.69
CA ILE A 34 -3.67 14.53 20.72
C ILE A 34 -4.36 15.58 21.59
N TYR A 35 -3.68 16.70 21.89
CA TYR A 35 -4.30 17.84 22.58
C TYR A 35 -5.11 18.76 21.66
N ASN A 36 -4.89 18.74 20.33
CA ASN A 36 -5.60 19.59 19.37
C ASN A 36 -6.18 18.76 18.20
N PRO A 37 -7.28 18.01 18.42
CA PRO A 37 -7.90 17.17 17.38
C PRO A 37 -8.42 17.99 16.19
N ASP A 38 -8.83 19.24 16.42
CA ASP A 38 -9.31 20.14 15.38
C ASP A 38 -8.21 20.44 14.35
N LEU A 39 -6.96 20.58 14.82
CA LEU A 39 -5.80 20.85 13.97
C LEU A 39 -5.46 19.63 13.10
N LEU A 40 -5.60 18.42 13.65
CA LEU A 40 -5.39 17.18 12.92
C LEU A 40 -6.43 17.03 11.80
N MET A 41 -7.69 17.31 12.09
CA MET A 41 -8.76 17.23 11.11
C MET A 41 -8.54 18.23 9.96
N LEU A 42 -8.17 19.47 10.29
CA LEU A 42 -7.84 20.49 9.30
C LEU A 42 -6.63 20.09 8.44
N ALA A 43 -5.60 19.53 9.07
CA ALA A 43 -4.39 19.03 8.41
C ALA A 43 -4.69 17.88 7.42
N MET A 44 -5.57 16.95 7.80
CA MET A 44 -5.99 15.85 6.90
C MET A 44 -6.87 16.36 5.76
N PHE A 45 -7.75 17.31 6.04
CA PHE A 45 -8.55 17.96 5.01
C PHE A 45 -7.68 18.72 4.00
N SER A 46 -6.69 19.50 4.47
CA SER A 46 -5.78 20.24 3.58
C SER A 46 -4.92 19.31 2.74
N ALA A 47 -4.42 18.20 3.30
CA ALA A 47 -3.70 17.18 2.55
C ALA A 47 -4.57 16.57 1.42
N LEU A 48 -5.84 16.28 1.72
CA LEU A 48 -6.78 15.72 0.74
C LEU A 48 -7.16 16.74 -0.33
N THR A 49 -7.40 18.00 0.03
CA THR A 49 -7.69 19.07 -0.93
C THR A 49 -6.49 19.33 -1.85
N GLY A 50 -5.27 19.38 -1.31
CA GLY A 50 -4.06 19.56 -2.11
C GLY A 50 -3.84 18.42 -3.10
N ALA A 51 -3.93 17.18 -2.62
CA ALA A 51 -3.85 16.00 -3.48
C ALA A 51 -4.98 15.98 -4.52
N GLY A 52 -6.22 16.24 -4.10
CA GLY A 52 -7.41 16.27 -4.97
C GLY A 52 -7.33 17.35 -6.04
N ALA A 53 -6.88 18.56 -5.69
CA ALA A 53 -6.66 19.64 -6.65
C ALA A 53 -5.64 19.25 -7.71
N TRP A 54 -4.51 18.64 -7.29
CA TRP A 54 -3.51 18.13 -8.22
C TRP A 54 -4.07 17.03 -9.13
N LEU A 55 -4.85 16.09 -8.57
CA LEU A 55 -5.52 15.04 -9.35
C LEU A 55 -6.49 15.62 -10.38
N ILE A 56 -7.28 16.64 -10.02
CA ILE A 56 -8.22 17.30 -10.93
C ILE A 56 -7.45 17.94 -12.09
N ILE A 57 -6.38 18.68 -11.79
CA ILE A 57 -5.52 19.31 -12.81
C ILE A 57 -4.93 18.24 -13.75
N ALA A 58 -4.38 17.15 -13.20
CA ALA A 58 -3.83 16.05 -13.98
C ALA A 58 -4.89 15.33 -14.84
N THR A 59 -6.11 15.21 -14.32
CA THR A 59 -7.24 14.60 -15.03
C THR A 59 -7.66 15.44 -16.22
N ILE A 60 -7.72 16.77 -16.07
CA ILE A 60 -7.98 17.69 -17.19
C ILE A 60 -6.89 17.58 -18.26
N MET A 61 -5.63 17.39 -17.84
CA MET A 61 -4.49 17.21 -18.76
C MET A 61 -4.36 15.78 -19.32
N SER A 62 -5.26 14.85 -18.97
CA SER A 62 -5.24 13.44 -19.41
C SER A 62 -3.92 12.70 -19.11
N PHE A 63 -3.17 13.14 -18.10
CA PHE A 63 -1.94 12.46 -17.67
C PHE A 63 -2.25 11.33 -16.69
N PRO A 64 -1.69 10.12 -16.88
CA PRO A 64 -1.82 9.04 -15.91
C PRO A 64 -0.96 9.36 -14.68
N VAL A 65 -1.60 9.86 -13.61
CA VAL A 65 -0.95 10.15 -12.33
C VAL A 65 -1.31 9.13 -11.26
N SER A 66 -0.39 8.91 -10.32
CA SER A 66 -0.63 8.02 -9.18
C SER A 66 -1.24 8.79 -8.00
N THR A 67 -2.43 8.36 -7.58
CA THR A 67 -3.15 8.92 -6.43
C THR A 67 -2.38 8.72 -5.11
N THR A 68 -1.67 7.60 -4.97
CA THR A 68 -0.84 7.28 -3.80
C THR A 68 0.29 8.29 -3.60
N HIS A 69 0.99 8.67 -4.68
CA HIS A 69 2.08 9.66 -4.61
C HIS A 69 1.55 11.04 -4.26
N SER A 70 0.35 11.37 -4.74
CA SER A 70 -0.27 12.67 -4.52
C SER A 70 -0.70 12.86 -3.06
N ILE A 71 -1.31 11.85 -2.44
CA ILE A 71 -1.70 11.94 -1.02
C ILE A 71 -0.47 11.93 -0.10
N ILE A 72 0.55 11.12 -0.41
CA ILE A 72 1.81 11.10 0.36
C ILE A 72 2.54 12.44 0.27
N GLY A 73 2.58 13.06 -0.91
CA GLY A 73 3.11 14.42 -1.07
C GLY A 73 2.32 15.46 -0.28
N GLY A 74 0.99 15.36 -0.26
CA GLY A 74 0.12 16.20 0.56
C GLY A 74 0.40 16.07 2.06
N LEU A 75 0.58 14.83 2.55
CA LEU A 75 0.92 14.56 3.95
C LEU A 75 2.29 15.11 4.34
N ILE A 76 3.29 14.98 3.47
CA ILE A 76 4.64 15.56 3.68
C ILE A 76 4.54 17.09 3.71
N GLY A 77 3.79 17.70 2.79
CA GLY A 77 3.59 19.15 2.75
C GLY A 77 2.92 19.71 4.01
N VAL A 78 1.94 18.99 4.55
CA VAL A 78 1.30 19.34 5.83
C VAL A 78 2.28 19.19 6.99
N GLY A 79 3.08 18.13 7.05
CA GLY A 79 4.13 17.99 8.05
C GLY A 79 5.15 19.15 8.00
N MET A 80 5.62 19.49 6.79
CA MET A 80 6.55 20.60 6.57
C MET A 80 5.97 21.98 6.93
N SER A 81 4.65 22.16 6.84
CA SER A 81 3.98 23.41 7.26
C SER A 81 4.03 23.64 8.78
N VAL A 82 4.21 22.57 9.56
CA VAL A 82 4.36 22.63 11.02
C VAL A 82 5.84 22.78 11.38
N SER A 83 6.69 21.85 10.93
CA SER A 83 8.15 21.96 11.04
C SER A 83 8.87 20.96 10.12
N TYR A 84 10.17 21.14 9.88
CA TYR A 84 10.97 20.16 9.13
C TYR A 84 11.19 18.86 9.91
N GLU A 85 11.33 18.97 11.23
CA GLU A 85 11.57 17.84 12.14
C GLU A 85 10.30 17.03 12.45
N ALA A 86 9.12 17.58 12.13
CA ALA A 86 7.84 16.91 12.22
C ALA A 86 7.72 15.67 11.32
N VAL A 87 8.43 15.66 10.20
CA VAL A 87 8.30 14.63 9.17
C VAL A 87 9.20 13.44 9.49
N ASP A 88 8.64 12.22 9.48
CA ASP A 88 9.45 11.00 9.57
C ASP A 88 10.13 10.70 8.22
N TRP A 89 11.31 11.28 8.03
CA TRP A 89 12.11 11.09 6.83
C TRP A 89 12.51 9.62 6.61
N MET A 90 12.65 8.83 7.67
CA MET A 90 12.97 7.40 7.54
C MET A 90 11.79 6.63 6.96
N SER A 91 10.58 6.87 7.47
CA SER A 91 9.36 6.26 6.94
C SER A 91 9.10 6.68 5.49
N VAL A 92 9.31 7.96 5.15
CA VAL A 92 9.20 8.44 3.76
C VAL A 92 10.17 7.70 2.84
N LEU A 93 11.44 7.54 3.26
CA LEU A 93 12.44 6.80 2.48
C LEU A 93 12.08 5.33 2.30
N MET A 94 11.56 4.66 3.33
CA MET A 94 11.09 3.26 3.20
C MET A 94 9.99 3.11 2.16
N ILE A 95 9.06 4.06 2.11
CA ILE A 95 8.00 4.05 1.09
C ILE A 95 8.59 4.24 -0.31
N ILE A 96 9.49 5.20 -0.49
CA ILE A 96 10.13 5.46 -1.80
C ILE A 96 10.90 4.21 -2.27
N VAL A 97 11.65 3.57 -1.37
CA VAL A 97 12.35 2.31 -1.67
C VAL A 97 11.35 1.23 -2.09
N SER A 98 10.21 1.11 -1.40
CA SER A 98 9.18 0.11 -1.72
C SER A 98 8.62 0.24 -3.15
N TRP A 99 8.55 1.47 -3.67
CA TRP A 99 8.07 1.74 -5.04
C TRP A 99 9.06 1.29 -6.11
N VAL A 100 10.34 1.24 -5.80
CA VAL A 100 11.38 0.78 -6.72
C VAL A 100 11.58 -0.73 -6.61
N THR A 101 11.49 -1.29 -5.41
CA THR A 101 11.66 -2.74 -5.20
C THR A 101 10.51 -3.54 -5.81
N SER A 102 9.28 -3.01 -5.79
CA SER A 102 8.10 -3.68 -6.34
C SER A 102 8.22 -4.00 -7.85
N PRO A 103 8.52 -3.02 -8.74
CA PRO A 103 8.69 -3.30 -10.16
C PRO A 103 9.94 -4.14 -10.44
N LEU A 104 11.01 -4.00 -9.66
CA LEU A 104 12.21 -4.82 -9.82
C LEU A 104 11.92 -6.31 -9.57
N LEU A 105 11.25 -6.62 -8.46
CA LEU A 105 10.84 -7.99 -8.14
C LEU A 105 9.83 -8.51 -9.18
N ALA A 106 8.87 -7.69 -9.60
CA ALA A 106 7.92 -8.05 -10.64
C ALA A 106 8.62 -8.36 -11.97
N ALA A 107 9.63 -7.59 -12.36
CA ALA A 107 10.41 -7.82 -13.57
C ALA A 107 11.22 -9.12 -13.50
N ILE A 108 11.84 -9.42 -12.36
CA ILE A 108 12.61 -10.66 -12.17
C ILE A 108 11.68 -11.87 -12.24
N VAL A 109 10.57 -11.86 -11.49
CA VAL A 109 9.62 -12.98 -11.43
C VAL A 109 8.91 -13.15 -12.77
N GLY A 110 8.39 -12.07 -13.34
CA GLY A 110 7.71 -12.08 -14.63
C GLY A 110 8.63 -12.48 -15.78
N GLY A 111 9.87 -11.99 -15.78
CA GLY A 111 10.90 -12.39 -16.75
C GLY A 111 11.26 -13.86 -16.63
N SER A 112 11.45 -14.36 -15.41
CA SER A 112 11.73 -15.79 -15.17
C SER A 112 10.57 -16.67 -15.62
N TRP A 113 9.33 -16.28 -15.30
CA TRP A 113 8.13 -16.99 -15.75
C TRP A 113 7.99 -17.02 -17.27
N PHE A 114 8.22 -15.88 -17.93
CA PHE A 114 8.19 -15.79 -19.39
C PHE A 114 9.25 -16.70 -20.03
N LEU A 115 10.47 -16.75 -19.49
CA LEU A 115 11.53 -17.62 -19.99
C LEU A 115 11.18 -19.11 -19.82
N LEU A 116 10.58 -19.50 -18.69
CA LEU A 116 10.10 -20.86 -18.45
C LEU A 116 9.04 -21.25 -19.48
N VAL A 117 7.99 -20.44 -19.63
CA VAL A 117 6.92 -20.69 -20.61
C VAL A 117 7.47 -20.74 -22.04
N ARG A 118 8.35 -19.80 -22.40
CA ARG A 118 8.97 -19.76 -23.72
C ARG A 118 9.80 -21.02 -24.02
N THR A 119 10.54 -21.52 -23.03
CA THR A 119 11.37 -22.72 -23.19
C THR A 119 10.51 -23.99 -23.28
N PHE A 120 9.47 -24.10 -22.45
CA PHE A 120 8.62 -25.30 -22.39
C PHE A 120 7.58 -25.38 -23.52
N ILE A 121 7.07 -24.23 -24.00
CA ILE A 121 5.93 -24.19 -24.94
C ILE A 121 6.36 -23.74 -26.36
N LEU A 122 7.10 -22.63 -26.49
CA LEU A 122 7.35 -22.01 -27.81
C LEU A 122 8.47 -22.66 -28.63
N ARG A 123 9.41 -23.39 -28.02
CA ARG A 123 10.52 -24.01 -28.77
C ARG A 123 10.16 -25.33 -29.47
N LYS A 124 8.93 -25.84 -29.34
CA LYS A 124 8.47 -27.10 -29.95
C LYS A 124 7.59 -26.92 -31.21
N GLY A 125 7.99 -26.06 -32.15
CA GLY A 125 7.49 -26.00 -33.53
C GLY A 125 6.00 -26.36 -33.77
N ASP A 126 5.71 -27.17 -34.78
CA ASP A 126 4.35 -27.53 -35.24
C ASP A 126 3.46 -28.29 -34.23
N LYS A 127 4.00 -28.69 -33.06
CA LYS A 127 3.22 -29.35 -32.00
C LYS A 127 2.84 -28.42 -30.85
N ALA A 128 3.25 -27.14 -30.90
CA ALA A 128 3.03 -26.15 -29.84
C ALA A 128 1.55 -25.97 -29.47
N ALA A 129 0.64 -25.99 -30.44
CA ALA A 129 -0.80 -25.88 -30.19
C ALA A 129 -1.34 -27.04 -29.33
N LYS A 130 -0.90 -28.27 -29.59
CA LYS A 130 -1.39 -29.47 -28.87
C LYS A 130 -0.84 -29.56 -27.45
N TYR A 131 0.41 -29.12 -27.23
CA TYR A 131 0.98 -29.01 -25.88
C TYR A 131 0.36 -27.86 -25.09
N SER A 132 0.00 -26.75 -25.75
CA SER A 132 -0.66 -25.61 -25.10
C SER A 132 -2.00 -26.01 -24.49
N PHE A 133 -2.87 -26.75 -25.21
CA PHE A 133 -4.13 -27.25 -24.65
C PHE A 133 -3.95 -28.21 -23.47
N ARG A 134 -2.84 -28.97 -23.41
CA ARG A 134 -2.53 -29.88 -22.30
C ARG A 134 -1.94 -29.15 -21.09
N PHE A 135 -1.17 -28.07 -21.32
CA PHE A 135 -0.55 -27.25 -20.27
C PHE A 135 -1.49 -26.18 -19.70
N PHE A 136 -2.47 -25.72 -20.48
CA PHE A 136 -3.48 -24.74 -20.09
C PHE A 136 -4.17 -25.06 -18.75
N PRO A 137 -4.70 -26.29 -18.51
CA PRO A 137 -5.32 -26.60 -17.22
C PRO A 137 -4.32 -26.59 -16.05
N ILE A 138 -3.04 -26.92 -16.28
CA ILE A 138 -2.01 -26.91 -15.23
C ILE A 138 -1.66 -25.46 -14.83
N LEU A 139 -1.53 -24.56 -15.81
CA LEU A 139 -1.30 -23.14 -15.56
C LEU A 139 -2.47 -22.51 -14.78
N LEU A 140 -3.71 -22.83 -15.16
CA LEU A 140 -4.90 -22.37 -14.44
C LEU A 140 -4.96 -22.92 -13.02
N LEU A 141 -4.60 -24.20 -12.81
CA LEU A 141 -4.59 -24.81 -11.48
C LEU A 141 -3.56 -24.14 -10.56
N ILE A 142 -2.37 -23.80 -11.08
CA ILE A 142 -1.34 -23.06 -10.31
C ILE A 142 -1.84 -21.67 -9.90
N VAL A 143 -2.45 -20.92 -10.82
CA VAL A 143 -3.02 -19.59 -10.51
C VAL A 143 -4.15 -19.72 -9.50
N PHE A 144 -5.02 -20.72 -9.66
CA PHE A 144 -6.12 -21.00 -8.74
C PHE A 144 -5.61 -21.31 -7.33
N ILE A 145 -4.61 -22.20 -7.19
CA ILE A 145 -3.98 -22.50 -5.90
C ILE A 145 -3.35 -21.24 -5.31
N SER A 146 -2.63 -20.44 -6.10
CA SER A 146 -2.00 -19.20 -5.62
C SER A 146 -3.02 -18.22 -5.05
N VAL A 147 -4.18 -18.06 -5.70
CA VAL A 147 -5.25 -17.15 -5.23
C VAL A 147 -5.94 -17.71 -3.99
N CYS A 148 -6.28 -19.01 -3.98
CA CYS A 148 -6.87 -19.65 -2.79
C CYS A 148 -5.97 -19.51 -1.57
N LEU A 149 -4.67 -19.77 -1.74
CA LEU A 149 -3.69 -19.66 -0.67
C LEU A 149 -3.58 -18.21 -0.16
N PHE A 150 -3.54 -17.23 -1.06
CA PHE A 150 -3.53 -15.81 -0.69
C PHE A 150 -4.77 -15.40 0.12
N ILE A 151 -5.95 -15.86 -0.29
CA ILE A 151 -7.21 -15.58 0.42
C ILE A 151 -7.18 -16.22 1.82
N ILE A 152 -6.76 -17.48 1.94
CA ILE A 152 -6.69 -18.18 3.23
C ILE A 152 -5.73 -17.48 4.18
N PHE A 153 -4.52 -17.15 3.73
CA PHE A 153 -3.56 -16.43 4.56
C PHE A 153 -4.09 -15.06 4.96
N LYS A 154 -4.69 -14.31 4.03
CA LYS A 154 -5.26 -12.99 4.36
C LYS A 154 -6.41 -13.12 5.35
N ASN A 155 -7.34 -14.06 5.16
CA ASN A 155 -8.46 -14.30 6.06
C ASN A 155 -8.00 -14.68 7.48
N SER A 156 -7.01 -15.57 7.58
CA SER A 156 -6.44 -15.97 8.87
C SER A 156 -5.80 -14.79 9.62
N GLN A 157 -5.15 -13.86 8.91
CA GLN A 157 -4.58 -12.67 9.56
C GLN A 157 -5.67 -11.72 10.09
N GLU A 158 -6.80 -11.59 9.39
CA GLU A 158 -7.92 -10.76 9.86
C GLU A 158 -8.56 -11.35 11.13
N GLU A 159 -8.74 -12.68 11.19
CA GLU A 159 -9.26 -13.36 12.38
C GLU A 159 -8.35 -13.14 13.60
N ILE A 160 -7.04 -13.34 13.44
CA ILE A 160 -6.07 -13.16 14.55
C ILE A 160 -6.12 -11.74 15.11
N LYS A 161 -6.22 -10.72 14.24
CA LYS A 161 -6.37 -9.32 14.67
C LYS A 161 -7.69 -9.09 15.39
N ALA A 162 -8.80 -9.63 14.87
CA ALA A 162 -10.11 -9.49 15.49
C ALA A 162 -10.18 -10.09 16.91
N PHE A 163 -9.48 -11.20 17.17
CA PHE A 163 -9.36 -11.77 18.51
C PHE A 163 -8.47 -10.92 19.43
N ALA A 164 -7.40 -10.33 18.91
CA ALA A 164 -6.49 -9.47 19.68
C ALA A 164 -7.16 -8.14 20.10
N THR A 165 -8.07 -7.59 19.29
CA THR A 165 -8.79 -6.34 19.60
C THR A 165 -10.04 -6.54 20.48
N ASN A 166 -10.56 -7.78 20.61
CA ASN A 166 -11.73 -8.12 21.44
C ASN A 166 -11.37 -8.64 22.86
N GLN A 167 -10.09 -8.61 23.25
CA GLN A 167 -9.63 -8.84 24.63
C GLN A 167 -9.11 -7.53 25.25
#